data_AF-A0A3M1QLV8-F1
#
_entry.id   AF-A0A3M1QLV8-F1
#
_cell.length_a   1.000
_cell.length_b   1.000
_cell.length_c   1.000
_cell.angle_alpha   90.00
_cell.angle_beta   90.00
_cell.angle_gamma   90.00
#
_symmetry.space_group_name_H-M   'P 1'
#
loop_
_entity.id
_entity.type
_entity.pdbx_description
1 polymer ?
#
loop_
_entity_poly.entity_id
_entity_poly.type
_entity_poly.pdbx_seq_one_letter_code
_entity_poly.pdbx_strand_id
1 'polypeptide(L)'
;MPPRSVTPRVAHGRDAAMHAVLAVFRREGFADEVVRSLSQTHRLGSRETGLAMEIARGAIRHHVTIEHVLTAVARYESKRVAAPLRAILHCAAYQIIWLDRIPPHAAVDQAVDQASRFVHRRAAGMANAVLRRLTGALLERNAAWRAGDPRCVRTGYDSACRFQVDVLAPMRSDADHPRHVAAATGERLEHFRSLCERFGAEQAEQIGWARQGRPVTVLQRNALVCDADEFARAVRDAWGPCVDLAGEAAFVSGAVNPTDLPLFRAGGAFVQDATARAAADWLAARPGERVLDLCAAPGGKTAVLAMAMGDRGEIVACDVGASRLAPLRENIARLRLSSAWAHPLPEEDAGGDDDVLRADSFDAVLVDAPCSNSGVFARRPEARLGFSRRKLASLTALQVRLLHRAAACVRRGGRLVYS
;
A
#
# COMPACT_ATOMS: atom_id res chain seq x y z
N MET A 1 -0.94 -35.26 4.31
CA MET A 1 -0.24 -34.37 5.29
C MET A 1 0.24 -33.14 4.52
N PRO A 2 -0.25 -31.92 4.80
CA PRO A 2 0.38 -30.75 4.22
C PRO A 2 1.81 -30.64 4.78
N PRO A 3 2.81 -30.23 3.98
CA PRO A 3 4.15 -30.03 4.51
C PRO A 3 4.08 -29.00 5.63
N ARG A 4 4.57 -29.36 6.82
CA ARG A 4 4.80 -28.40 7.91
C ARG A 4 5.67 -27.28 7.34
N SER A 5 5.11 -26.08 7.16
CA SER A 5 5.86 -24.91 6.71
C SER A 5 6.88 -24.58 7.78
N VAL A 6 8.11 -25.06 7.64
CA VAL A 6 9.23 -24.61 8.47
C VAL A 6 9.40 -23.13 8.16
N THR A 7 9.02 -22.28 9.12
CA THR A 7 9.28 -20.86 9.04
C THR A 7 10.78 -20.65 8.87
N PRO A 8 11.21 -19.95 7.81
CA PRO A 8 12.64 -19.78 7.54
C PRO A 8 13.30 -19.02 8.70
N ARG A 9 14.51 -19.44 9.10
CA ARG A 9 15.24 -18.80 10.19
C ARG A 9 15.71 -17.40 9.75
N VAL A 10 14.96 -16.38 10.17
CA VAL A 10 15.28 -14.95 10.01
C VAL A 10 16.27 -14.53 11.09
N ALA A 11 17.42 -13.96 10.68
CA ALA A 11 18.44 -13.49 11.61
C ALA A 11 18.33 -11.99 11.92
N HIS A 12 17.87 -11.19 10.96
CA HIS A 12 17.80 -9.73 11.06
C HIS A 12 16.76 -9.15 10.10
N GLY A 13 16.45 -7.86 10.23
CA GLY A 13 15.42 -7.16 9.42
C GLY A 13 15.51 -7.36 7.90
N ARG A 14 16.71 -7.47 7.31
CA ARG A 14 16.86 -7.69 5.86
C ARG A 14 16.43 -9.09 5.39
N ASP A 15 16.43 -10.09 6.28
CA ASP A 15 15.89 -11.43 5.99
C ASP A 15 14.36 -11.37 5.93
N ALA A 16 13.75 -10.66 6.88
CA ALA A 16 12.31 -10.40 6.85
C ALA A 16 11.88 -9.64 5.58
N ALA A 17 12.67 -8.62 5.16
CA ALA A 17 12.41 -7.90 3.91
C ALA A 17 12.42 -8.81 2.69
N MET A 18 13.45 -9.65 2.57
CA MET A 18 13.58 -10.60 1.46
C MET A 18 12.40 -11.58 1.39
N HIS A 19 12.00 -12.15 2.52
CA HIS A 19 10.84 -13.05 2.57
C HIS A 19 9.52 -12.34 2.23
N ALA A 20 9.36 -11.08 2.64
CA ALA A 20 8.21 -10.27 2.27
C ALA A 20 8.14 -10.00 0.76
N VAL A 21 9.25 -9.62 0.14
CA VAL A 21 9.35 -9.45 -1.33
C VAL A 21 9.09 -10.77 -2.06
N LEU A 22 9.63 -11.89 -1.54
CA LEU A 22 9.41 -13.21 -2.12
C LEU A 22 7.92 -13.61 -2.09
N ALA A 23 7.25 -13.44 -0.96
CA ALA A 23 5.83 -13.74 -0.81
C ALA A 23 4.98 -12.92 -1.80
N VAL A 24 5.28 -11.62 -1.93
CA VAL A 24 4.60 -10.75 -2.91
C VAL A 24 4.85 -11.20 -4.35
N PHE A 25 6.09 -11.53 -4.70
CA PHE A 25 6.44 -12.03 -6.04
C PHE A 25 5.81 -13.38 -6.38
N ARG A 26 5.51 -14.21 -5.37
CA ARG A 26 4.77 -15.46 -5.52
C ARG A 26 3.25 -15.30 -5.43
N ARG A 27 2.76 -14.10 -5.10
CA ARG A 27 1.34 -13.80 -4.83
C ARG A 27 0.79 -14.58 -3.65
N GLU A 28 1.62 -14.82 -2.64
CA GLU A 28 1.33 -15.61 -1.43
C GLU A 28 0.98 -14.74 -0.21
N GLY A 29 1.08 -13.41 -0.30
CA GLY A 29 0.73 -12.51 0.80
C GLY A 29 1.14 -11.05 0.56
N PHE A 30 0.87 -10.21 1.56
CA PHE A 30 1.25 -8.79 1.57
C PHE A 30 2.53 -8.56 2.36
N ALA A 31 3.38 -7.65 1.89
CA ALA A 31 4.69 -7.43 2.49
C ALA A 31 4.60 -7.04 3.98
N ASP A 32 3.68 -6.14 4.31
CA ASP A 32 3.50 -5.64 5.68
C ASP A 32 3.13 -6.76 6.67
N GLU A 33 2.28 -7.68 6.26
CA GLU A 33 1.84 -8.83 7.08
C GLU A 33 2.98 -9.81 7.30
N VAL A 34 3.75 -10.10 6.24
CA VAL A 34 4.91 -10.99 6.31
C VAL A 34 5.99 -10.40 7.21
N VAL A 35 6.32 -9.11 7.06
CA VAL A 35 7.28 -8.43 7.93
C VAL A 35 6.81 -8.46 9.38
N ARG A 36 5.54 -8.10 9.65
CA ARG A 36 4.99 -8.10 11.02
C ARG A 36 5.05 -9.49 11.66
N SER A 37 4.61 -10.52 10.93
CA SER A 37 4.62 -11.90 11.40
C SER A 37 6.04 -12.35 11.73
N LEU A 38 7.00 -12.16 10.81
CA LEU A 38 8.39 -12.54 11.03
C LEU A 38 9.04 -11.73 12.17
N SER A 39 8.75 -10.44 12.28
CA SER A 39 9.22 -9.61 13.39
C SER A 39 8.72 -10.12 14.74
N GLN A 40 7.47 -10.55 14.84
CA GLN A 40 6.92 -11.13 16.06
C GLN A 40 7.52 -12.50 16.36
N THR A 41 7.55 -13.40 15.37
CA THR A 41 8.08 -14.77 15.52
C THR A 41 9.56 -14.78 15.90
N HIS A 42 10.35 -13.85 15.36
CA HIS A 42 11.79 -13.77 15.59
C HIS A 42 12.22 -12.65 16.55
N ARG A 43 11.25 -11.96 17.18
CA ARG A 43 11.48 -10.87 18.16
C ARG A 43 12.42 -9.78 17.64
N LEU A 44 12.25 -9.37 16.40
CA LEU A 44 13.05 -8.29 15.80
C LEU A 44 12.76 -6.95 16.49
N GLY A 45 13.80 -6.15 16.73
CA GLY A 45 13.65 -4.82 17.31
C GLY A 45 12.88 -3.86 16.38
N SER A 46 12.41 -2.73 16.93
CA SER A 46 11.68 -1.70 16.17
C SER A 46 12.50 -1.16 14.99
N ARG A 47 13.80 -0.90 15.20
CA ARG A 47 14.73 -0.45 14.16
C ARG A 47 14.85 -1.46 13.02
N GLU A 48 14.95 -2.75 13.34
CA GLU A 48 15.06 -3.80 12.32
C GLU A 48 13.77 -3.99 11.55
N THR A 49 12.64 -3.95 12.25
CA THR A 49 11.30 -4.03 11.65
C THR A 49 11.05 -2.85 10.71
N GLY A 50 11.43 -1.64 11.12
CA GLY A 50 11.37 -0.44 10.27
C GLY A 50 12.23 -0.56 9.01
N LEU A 51 13.48 -1.03 9.16
CA LEU A 51 14.37 -1.29 8.02
C LEU A 51 13.81 -2.37 7.09
N ALA A 52 13.24 -3.45 7.65
CA ALA A 52 12.63 -4.53 6.88
C ALA A 52 11.49 -4.00 6.01
N MET A 53 10.63 -3.16 6.60
CA MET A 53 9.50 -2.54 5.93
C MET A 53 9.95 -1.58 4.81
N GLU A 54 10.95 -0.74 5.08
CA GLU A 54 11.51 0.19 4.11
C GLU A 54 12.07 -0.54 2.88
N ILE A 55 12.88 -1.59 3.11
CA ILE A 55 13.47 -2.37 2.02
C ILE A 55 12.39 -3.13 1.24
N ALA A 56 11.45 -3.79 1.93
CA ALA A 56 10.42 -4.58 1.25
C ALA A 56 9.52 -3.71 0.38
N ARG A 57 8.94 -2.64 0.95
CA ARG A 57 8.06 -1.74 0.21
C ARG A 57 8.78 -1.04 -0.93
N GLY A 58 10.02 -0.60 -0.70
CA GLY A 58 10.85 0.03 -1.72
C GLY A 58 11.18 -0.90 -2.89
N ALA A 59 11.65 -2.12 -2.60
CA ALA A 59 11.96 -3.12 -3.61
C ALA A 59 10.73 -3.50 -4.46
N ILE A 60 9.55 -3.59 -3.84
CA ILE A 60 8.29 -3.87 -4.57
C ILE A 60 7.87 -2.65 -5.40
N ARG A 61 7.96 -1.45 -4.84
CA ARG A 61 7.57 -0.20 -5.50
C ARG A 61 8.38 0.08 -6.77
N HIS A 62 9.68 -0.19 -6.70
CA HIS A 62 10.63 0.06 -7.78
C HIS A 62 10.94 -1.19 -8.60
N HIS A 63 10.18 -2.29 -8.48
CA HIS A 63 10.58 -3.57 -9.09
C HIS A 63 10.80 -3.47 -10.61
N VAL A 64 9.93 -2.79 -11.36
CA VAL A 64 10.10 -2.62 -12.82
C VAL A 64 11.37 -1.81 -13.12
N THR A 65 11.60 -0.72 -12.38
CA THR A 65 12.80 0.11 -12.52
C THR A 65 14.07 -0.68 -12.21
N ILE A 66 14.05 -1.48 -11.13
CA ILE A 66 15.15 -2.37 -10.75
C ILE A 66 15.40 -3.41 -11.86
N GLU A 67 14.36 -4.00 -12.44
CA GLU A 67 14.54 -4.93 -13.57
C GLU A 67 15.22 -4.25 -14.76
N HIS A 68 14.78 -3.05 -15.16
CA HIS A 68 15.42 -2.26 -16.22
C HIS A 68 16.91 -2.03 -15.93
N VAL A 69 17.23 -1.57 -14.71
CA VAL A 69 18.61 -1.31 -14.28
C VAL A 69 19.45 -2.58 -14.32
N LEU A 70 18.98 -3.67 -13.69
CA LEU A 70 19.74 -4.93 -13.63
C LEU A 70 19.91 -5.56 -15.02
N THR A 71 18.92 -5.45 -15.90
CA THR A 71 19.01 -5.91 -17.29
C THR A 71 20.09 -5.15 -18.04
N ALA A 72 20.13 -3.82 -17.91
CA ALA A 72 21.13 -2.98 -18.58
C ALA A 72 22.56 -3.26 -18.10
N VAL A 73 22.79 -3.31 -16.79
CA VAL A 73 24.16 -3.41 -16.23
C VAL A 73 24.70 -4.84 -16.16
N ALA A 74 23.82 -5.85 -16.10
CA ALA A 74 24.24 -7.23 -15.83
C ALA A 74 23.63 -8.27 -16.79
N ARG A 75 22.86 -7.86 -17.81
CA ARG A 75 22.09 -8.75 -18.69
C ARG A 75 21.17 -9.70 -17.90
N TYR A 76 20.63 -9.18 -16.80
CA TYR A 76 19.68 -9.89 -15.96
C TYR A 76 18.37 -10.16 -16.71
N GLU A 77 17.84 -11.39 -16.57
CA GLU A 77 16.54 -11.79 -17.10
C GLU A 77 15.71 -12.44 -15.99
N SER A 78 14.64 -11.77 -15.54
CA SER A 78 13.89 -12.21 -14.35
C SER A 78 13.25 -13.58 -14.46
N LYS A 79 12.89 -14.01 -15.69
CA LYS A 79 12.34 -15.34 -15.98
C LYS A 79 13.34 -16.48 -15.82
N ARG A 80 14.65 -16.20 -15.91
CA ARG A 80 15.73 -17.19 -15.80
C ARG A 80 16.28 -17.31 -14.38
N VAL A 81 15.78 -16.49 -13.45
CA VAL A 81 16.28 -16.40 -12.08
C VAL A 81 15.23 -16.91 -11.11
N ALA A 82 15.62 -17.83 -10.22
CA ALA A 82 14.74 -18.37 -9.20
C ALA A 82 14.14 -17.25 -8.32
N ALA A 83 12.86 -17.37 -7.98
CA ALA A 83 12.12 -16.32 -7.26
C ALA A 83 12.82 -15.84 -5.96
N PRO A 84 13.41 -16.71 -5.11
CA PRO A 84 14.17 -16.27 -3.94
C PRO A 84 15.38 -15.38 -4.29
N LEU A 85 16.18 -15.77 -5.30
CA LEU A 85 17.31 -14.97 -5.74
C LEU A 85 16.85 -13.64 -6.36
N ARG A 86 15.73 -13.63 -7.09
CA ARG A 86 15.12 -12.40 -7.60
C ARG A 86 14.75 -11.45 -6.46
N ALA A 87 14.12 -11.94 -5.38
CA ALA A 87 13.78 -11.13 -4.21
C ALA A 87 15.04 -10.53 -3.55
N ILE A 88 16.10 -11.33 -3.36
CA ILE A 88 17.39 -10.89 -2.83
C ILE A 88 17.99 -9.76 -3.68
N LEU A 89 18.05 -9.95 -5.00
CA LEU A 89 18.59 -8.95 -5.92
C LEU A 89 17.80 -7.64 -5.89
N HIS A 90 16.48 -7.71 -5.76
CA HIS A 90 15.63 -6.52 -5.66
C HIS A 90 15.83 -5.77 -4.34
N CYS A 91 15.91 -6.49 -3.21
CA CYS A 91 16.24 -5.89 -1.92
C CYS A 91 17.61 -5.21 -1.94
N ALA A 92 18.62 -5.84 -2.54
CA ALA A 92 19.98 -5.30 -2.61
C ALA A 92 20.08 -4.09 -3.55
N ALA A 93 19.48 -4.19 -4.74
CA ALA A 93 19.42 -3.07 -5.69
C ALA A 93 18.69 -1.87 -5.08
N TYR A 94 17.59 -2.10 -4.35
CA TYR A 94 16.89 -1.03 -3.66
C TYR A 94 17.79 -0.31 -2.64
N GLN A 95 18.50 -1.08 -1.81
CA GLN A 95 19.44 -0.53 -0.83
C GLN A 95 20.56 0.27 -1.49
N ILE A 96 21.13 -0.21 -2.60
CA ILE A 96 22.21 0.47 -3.32
C ILE A 96 21.75 1.79 -3.94
N ILE A 97 20.56 1.81 -4.54
CA ILE A 97 20.09 2.96 -5.34
C ILE A 97 19.37 4.00 -4.46
N TRP A 98 18.52 3.60 -3.51
CA TRP A 98 17.63 4.54 -2.78
C TRP A 98 17.97 4.74 -1.29
N LEU A 99 18.89 3.95 -0.71
CA LEU A 99 19.24 4.08 0.71
C LEU A 99 20.67 4.59 0.90
N ASP A 100 20.84 5.91 0.90
CA ASP A 100 22.15 6.59 0.95
C ASP A 100 22.98 6.23 2.18
N ARG A 101 22.31 5.99 3.32
CA ARG A 101 22.95 5.59 4.58
C ARG A 101 23.49 4.16 4.58
N ILE A 102 23.15 3.34 3.59
CA ILE A 102 23.64 1.97 3.45
C ILE A 102 24.79 1.98 2.44
N PRO A 103 26.02 1.60 2.85
CA PRO A 103 27.13 1.44 1.91
C PRO A 103 26.84 0.33 0.90
N PRO A 104 27.17 0.51 -0.40
CA PRO A 104 26.88 -0.52 -1.41
C PRO A 104 27.51 -1.89 -1.12
N HIS A 105 28.73 -1.93 -0.57
CA HIS A 105 29.38 -3.19 -0.20
C HIS A 105 28.59 -3.97 0.86
N ALA A 106 28.00 -3.28 1.85
CA ALA A 106 27.19 -3.92 2.89
C ALA A 106 25.90 -4.54 2.32
N ALA A 107 25.29 -3.90 1.32
CA ALA A 107 24.13 -4.47 0.61
C ALA A 107 24.52 -5.71 -0.23
N VAL A 108 25.70 -5.68 -0.86
CA VAL A 108 26.25 -6.81 -1.63
C VAL A 108 26.53 -8.00 -0.72
N ASP A 109 27.29 -7.81 0.35
CA ASP A 109 27.70 -8.89 1.27
C ASP A 109 26.49 -9.58 1.88
N GLN A 110 25.49 -8.79 2.27
CA GLN A 110 24.23 -9.29 2.81
C GLN A 110 23.42 -10.08 1.78
N ALA A 111 23.40 -9.65 0.52
CA ALA A 111 22.73 -10.40 -0.55
C ALA A 111 23.43 -11.73 -0.86
N VAL A 112 24.76 -11.76 -0.81
CA VAL A 112 25.57 -12.97 -1.01
C VAL A 112 25.31 -13.97 0.11
N ASP A 113 25.28 -13.52 1.37
CA ASP A 113 24.90 -14.35 2.52
C ASP A 113 23.49 -14.95 2.35
N GLN A 114 22.50 -14.10 2.05
CA GLN A 114 21.14 -14.57 1.82
C GLN A 114 21.03 -15.58 0.67
N ALA A 115 21.74 -15.34 -0.43
CA ALA A 115 21.70 -16.25 -1.58
C ALA A 115 22.33 -17.61 -1.24
N SER A 116 23.39 -17.61 -0.42
CA SER A 116 24.01 -18.84 0.09
C SER A 116 23.06 -19.61 1.01
N ARG A 117 22.40 -18.92 1.95
CA ARG A 117 21.53 -19.51 2.99
C ARG A 117 20.16 -19.96 2.46
N PHE A 118 19.52 -19.15 1.63
CA PHE A 118 18.10 -19.32 1.27
C PHE A 118 17.88 -19.80 -0.17
N VAL A 119 18.94 -19.94 -0.97
CA VAL A 119 18.85 -20.44 -2.34
C VAL A 119 19.78 -21.64 -2.53
N HIS A 120 21.09 -21.39 -2.67
CA HIS A 120 22.16 -22.38 -2.67
C HIS A 120 23.53 -21.68 -2.86
N ARG A 121 24.64 -22.34 -2.51
CA ARG A 121 26.01 -21.78 -2.59
C ARG A 121 26.36 -21.16 -3.96
N ARG A 122 25.95 -21.78 -5.08
CA ARG A 122 26.20 -21.21 -6.43
C ARG A 122 25.44 -19.90 -6.70
N ALA A 123 24.29 -19.67 -6.06
CA ALA A 123 23.50 -18.45 -6.23
C ALA A 123 24.21 -17.24 -5.62
N ALA A 124 25.04 -17.45 -4.59
CA ALA A 124 25.87 -16.42 -3.97
C ALA A 124 26.85 -15.81 -4.98
N GLY A 125 27.46 -16.63 -5.84
CA GLY A 125 28.34 -16.15 -6.92
C GLY A 125 27.59 -15.29 -7.94
N MET A 126 26.38 -15.69 -8.33
CA MET A 126 25.52 -14.90 -9.23
C MET A 126 25.09 -13.58 -8.59
N ALA A 127 24.67 -13.60 -7.32
CA ALA A 127 24.29 -12.40 -6.57
C ALA A 127 25.45 -11.40 -6.52
N ASN A 128 26.65 -11.87 -6.15
CA ASN A 128 27.84 -11.03 -6.13
C ASN A 128 28.14 -10.45 -7.51
N ALA A 129 28.15 -11.28 -8.57
CA ALA A 129 28.48 -10.82 -9.91
C ALA A 129 27.50 -9.76 -10.44
N VAL A 130 26.19 -9.97 -10.26
CA VAL A 130 25.16 -9.01 -10.69
C VAL A 130 25.30 -7.69 -9.93
N LEU A 131 25.42 -7.74 -8.60
CA LEU A 131 25.45 -6.53 -7.78
C LEU A 131 26.77 -5.77 -7.90
N ARG A 132 27.90 -6.46 -8.13
CA ARG A 132 29.18 -5.81 -8.44
C ARG A 132 29.13 -5.03 -9.75
N ARG A 133 28.45 -5.55 -10.78
CA ARG A 133 28.21 -4.81 -12.03
C ARG A 133 27.32 -3.59 -11.80
N LEU A 134 26.25 -3.74 -11.00
CA LEU A 134 25.41 -2.61 -10.60
C LEU A 134 26.23 -1.51 -9.92
N THR A 135 27.05 -1.86 -8.92
CA THR A 135 27.88 -0.87 -8.22
C THR A 135 28.96 -0.27 -9.11
N GLY A 136 29.54 -1.05 -10.03
CA GLY A 136 30.57 -0.57 -10.95
C GLY A 136 30.04 0.37 -12.03
N ALA A 137 28.77 0.21 -12.43
CA ALA A 137 28.10 1.09 -13.38
C ALA A 137 27.59 2.40 -12.76
N LEU A 138 27.56 2.52 -11.43
CA LEU A 138 27.07 3.69 -10.72
C LEU A 138 28.14 4.79 -10.70
N LEU A 139 27.87 5.93 -11.32
CA LEU A 139 28.77 7.09 -11.36
C LEU A 139 28.62 7.96 -10.11
N GLU A 140 27.37 8.24 -9.73
CA GLU A 140 27.06 9.21 -8.68
C GLU A 140 25.72 8.85 -8.03
N ARG A 141 25.65 8.84 -6.70
CA ARG A 141 24.41 8.49 -5.96
C ARG A 141 23.46 9.67 -5.73
N ASN A 142 24.01 10.87 -5.69
CA ASN A 142 23.32 12.11 -5.32
C ASN A 142 23.45 13.17 -6.43
N ALA A 143 23.30 12.73 -7.68
CA ALA A 143 23.28 13.64 -8.82
C ALA A 143 21.97 14.44 -8.85
N ALA A 144 21.98 15.60 -9.51
CA ALA A 144 20.75 16.32 -9.82
C ALA A 144 19.86 15.49 -10.76
N TRP A 145 18.56 15.42 -10.47
CA TRP A 145 17.58 14.75 -11.31
C TRP A 145 17.45 15.44 -12.68
N ARG A 146 17.45 14.64 -13.74
CA ARG A 146 17.30 15.09 -15.13
C ARG A 146 16.20 14.27 -15.80
N ALA A 147 15.03 14.88 -15.98
CA ALA A 147 13.91 14.24 -16.67
C ALA A 147 14.34 13.80 -18.08
N GLY A 148 14.02 12.57 -18.47
CA GLY A 148 14.34 12.05 -19.79
C GLY A 148 15.74 11.46 -19.97
N ASP A 149 16.69 11.67 -19.06
CA ASP A 149 18.03 11.06 -19.16
C ASP A 149 17.93 9.56 -18.80
N PRO A 150 18.14 8.62 -19.74
CA PRO A 150 18.01 7.19 -19.47
C PRO A 150 19.08 6.65 -18.52
N ARG A 151 20.09 7.44 -18.18
CA ARG A 151 21.14 7.10 -17.23
C ARG A 151 20.83 7.57 -15.81
N CYS A 152 19.71 8.26 -15.59
CA CYS A 152 19.31 8.79 -14.30
C CYS A 152 18.14 8.00 -13.73
N VAL A 153 18.28 7.49 -12.51
CA VAL A 153 17.20 6.88 -11.74
C VAL A 153 16.87 7.81 -10.58
N ARG A 154 15.66 8.37 -10.58
CA ARG A 154 15.20 9.31 -9.55
C ARG A 154 15.18 8.66 -8.16
N THR A 155 15.79 9.32 -7.18
CA THR A 155 15.84 8.86 -5.77
C THR A 155 15.11 9.82 -4.82
N GLY A 156 14.96 11.09 -5.21
CA GLY A 156 14.20 12.11 -4.48
C GLY A 156 13.49 13.09 -5.41
N TYR A 157 13.07 14.26 -4.90
CA TYR A 157 12.35 15.22 -5.73
C TYR A 157 13.26 15.82 -6.82
N ASP A 158 14.48 16.18 -6.43
CA ASP A 158 15.55 16.82 -7.18
C ASP A 158 16.82 15.97 -7.29
N SER A 159 16.83 14.76 -6.72
CA SER A 159 17.99 13.87 -6.65
C SER A 159 17.81 12.56 -7.42
N ALA A 160 18.94 12.02 -7.88
CA ALA A 160 19.01 10.78 -8.65
C ALA A 160 20.34 10.05 -8.49
N CYS A 161 20.30 8.74 -8.72
CA CYS A 161 21.48 7.95 -9.07
C CYS A 161 21.78 8.07 -10.57
N ARG A 162 23.03 8.36 -10.93
CA ARG A 162 23.51 8.43 -12.31
C ARG A 162 24.39 7.23 -12.65
N PHE A 163 24.19 6.67 -13.84
CA PHE A 163 24.89 5.48 -14.33
C PHE A 163 25.79 5.78 -15.55
N GLN A 164 26.78 4.92 -15.77
CA GLN A 164 27.69 4.95 -16.93
C GLN A 164 26.99 4.61 -18.25
N VAL A 165 25.89 3.84 -18.17
CA VAL A 165 25.13 3.32 -19.30
C VAL A 165 23.65 3.68 -19.17
N ASP A 166 22.92 3.64 -20.27
CA ASP A 166 21.46 3.78 -20.28
C ASP A 166 20.86 2.62 -19.49
N VAL A 167 20.26 2.92 -18.34
CA VAL A 167 19.62 1.94 -17.45
C VAL A 167 18.09 1.96 -17.53
N LEU A 168 17.53 3.01 -18.13
CA LEU A 168 16.11 3.13 -18.48
C LEU A 168 15.95 3.12 -20.00
N ALA A 169 14.70 3.02 -20.48
CA ALA A 169 14.45 3.10 -21.92
C ALA A 169 14.89 4.48 -22.46
N PRO A 170 15.68 4.54 -23.55
CA PRO A 170 16.19 5.79 -24.10
C PRO A 170 15.06 6.65 -24.67
N MET A 171 15.13 7.96 -24.44
CA MET A 171 14.17 8.92 -24.96
C MET A 171 14.75 9.61 -26.20
N ARG A 172 14.57 8.98 -27.38
CA ARG A 172 15.10 9.49 -28.66
C ARG A 172 14.09 10.36 -29.42
N SER A 173 12.81 10.15 -29.14
CA SER A 173 11.67 10.89 -29.69
C SER A 173 10.50 10.89 -28.70
N ASP A 174 9.49 11.71 -28.95
CA ASP A 174 8.27 11.75 -28.12
C ASP A 174 7.53 10.39 -28.09
N ALA A 175 7.67 9.58 -29.13
CA ALA A 175 7.10 8.22 -29.17
C ALA A 175 7.71 7.27 -28.10
N ASP A 176 8.90 7.60 -27.59
CA ASP A 176 9.58 6.82 -26.54
C ASP A 176 9.14 7.22 -25.12
N HIS A 177 8.49 8.38 -24.95
CA HIS A 177 8.09 8.92 -23.64
C HIS A 177 7.36 7.87 -22.77
N PRO A 178 6.33 7.14 -23.28
CA PRO A 178 5.64 6.14 -22.47
C PRO A 178 6.54 4.99 -21.99
N ARG A 179 7.55 4.61 -22.78
CA ARG A 179 8.51 3.56 -22.41
C ARG A 179 9.49 4.06 -21.36
N HIS A 180 10.03 5.27 -21.55
CA HIS A 180 10.95 5.88 -20.62
C HIS A 180 10.30 6.10 -19.25
N VAL A 181 9.16 6.80 -19.22
CA VAL A 181 8.50 7.14 -17.97
C VAL A 181 7.98 5.90 -17.25
N ALA A 182 7.40 4.91 -17.96
CA ALA A 182 7.00 3.66 -17.32
C ALA A 182 8.17 2.95 -16.60
N ALA A 183 9.34 2.89 -17.24
CA ALA A 183 10.55 2.34 -16.64
C ALA A 183 11.02 3.18 -15.43
N ALA A 184 11.00 4.51 -15.55
CA ALA A 184 11.43 5.46 -14.51
C ALA A 184 10.50 5.44 -13.28
N THR A 185 9.19 5.30 -13.49
CA THR A 185 8.17 5.35 -12.43
C THR A 185 7.71 3.97 -11.99
N GLY A 186 8.43 2.90 -12.34
CA GLY A 186 8.12 1.54 -11.92
C GLY A 186 6.75 1.01 -12.41
N GLU A 187 6.18 1.58 -13.46
CA GLU A 187 4.90 1.20 -14.04
C GLU A 187 5.09 0.18 -15.18
N ARG A 188 4.07 -0.66 -15.43
CA ARG A 188 4.08 -1.50 -16.63
C ARG A 188 3.71 -0.64 -17.84
N LEU A 189 4.42 -0.83 -18.94
CA LEU A 189 4.23 -0.05 -20.17
C LEU A 189 2.76 0.02 -20.64
N GLU A 190 2.06 -1.11 -20.67
CA GLU A 190 0.65 -1.14 -21.08
C GLU A 190 -0.26 -0.32 -20.16
N HIS A 191 0.02 -0.33 -18.85
CA HIS A 191 -0.74 0.46 -17.90
C HIS A 191 -0.45 1.94 -18.06
N PHE A 192 0.81 2.32 -18.22
CA PHE A 192 1.20 3.71 -18.44
C PHE A 192 0.62 4.26 -19.75
N ARG A 193 0.61 3.48 -20.83
CA ARG A 193 -0.06 3.84 -22.09
C ARG A 193 -1.55 4.13 -21.88
N SER A 194 -2.24 3.29 -21.11
CA SER A 194 -3.65 3.53 -20.77
C SER A 194 -3.86 4.81 -19.94
N LEU A 195 -2.88 5.21 -19.11
CA LEU A 195 -2.93 6.51 -18.43
C LEU A 195 -2.76 7.65 -19.42
N CYS A 196 -1.81 7.55 -20.36
CA CYS A 196 -1.61 8.57 -21.39
C CYS A 196 -2.87 8.74 -22.26
N GLU A 197 -3.51 7.63 -22.66
CA GLU A 197 -4.76 7.65 -23.41
C GLU A 197 -5.90 8.35 -22.66
N ARG A 198 -5.96 8.21 -21.33
CA ARG A 198 -7.05 8.73 -20.50
C ARG A 198 -6.83 10.16 -20.01
N PHE A 199 -5.60 10.53 -19.69
CA PHE A 199 -5.27 11.77 -18.99
C PHE A 199 -4.31 12.68 -19.76
N GLY A 200 -3.70 12.21 -20.85
CA GLY A 200 -2.59 12.90 -21.50
C GLY A 200 -1.22 12.50 -20.90
N ALA A 201 -0.15 12.74 -21.65
CA ALA A 201 1.20 12.29 -21.29
C ALA A 201 1.74 12.98 -20.03
N GLU A 202 1.49 14.28 -19.87
CA GLU A 202 1.95 15.08 -18.74
C GLU A 202 1.29 14.62 -17.43
N GLN A 203 -0.05 14.55 -17.39
CA GLN A 203 -0.78 14.07 -16.21
C GLN A 203 -0.47 12.60 -15.92
N ALA A 204 -0.30 11.75 -16.94
CA ALA A 204 0.10 10.35 -16.73
C ALA A 204 1.47 10.24 -16.05
N GLU A 205 2.44 11.07 -16.45
CA GLU A 205 3.74 11.15 -15.80
C GLU A 205 3.63 11.63 -14.35
N GLN A 206 2.85 12.68 -14.09
CA GLN A 206 2.58 13.15 -12.72
C GLN A 206 1.96 12.04 -11.84
N ILE A 207 0.99 11.29 -12.38
CA ILE A 207 0.38 10.13 -11.69
C ILE A 207 1.45 9.06 -11.43
N GLY A 208 2.30 8.76 -12.41
CA GLY A 208 3.40 7.79 -12.29
C GLY A 208 4.34 8.15 -11.14
N TRP A 209 4.77 9.41 -11.07
CA TRP A 209 5.63 9.89 -9.99
C TRP A 209 4.92 9.99 -8.63
N ALA A 210 3.66 10.40 -8.58
CA ALA A 210 2.87 10.42 -7.34
C ALA A 210 2.75 9.02 -6.72
N ARG A 211 2.60 7.98 -7.55
CA ARG A 211 2.57 6.58 -7.11
C ARG A 211 3.91 6.05 -6.61
N GLN A 212 5.00 6.75 -6.91
CA GLN A 212 6.34 6.44 -6.38
C GLN A 212 6.63 7.18 -5.07
N GLY A 213 5.81 8.17 -4.71
CA GLY A 213 5.93 8.96 -3.49
C GLY A 213 5.89 8.09 -2.22
N ARG A 214 6.62 8.51 -1.19
CA ARG A 214 6.51 7.91 0.14
C ARG A 214 5.17 8.32 0.75
N PRO A 215 4.28 7.36 1.09
CA PRO A 215 2.97 7.70 1.61
C PRO A 215 3.10 8.37 2.99
N VAL A 216 2.35 9.44 3.18
CA VAL A 216 2.22 10.13 4.46
C VAL A 216 1.21 9.40 5.33
N THR A 217 1.48 9.20 6.62
CA THR A 217 0.47 8.63 7.52
C THR A 217 -0.53 9.72 7.85
N VAL A 218 -1.81 9.48 7.57
CA VAL A 218 -2.88 10.44 7.87
C VAL A 218 -3.72 9.90 9.02
N LEU A 219 -3.76 10.66 10.11
CA LEU A 219 -4.62 10.40 11.25
C LEU A 219 -5.82 11.33 11.21
N GLN A 220 -7.01 10.78 11.34
CA GLN A 220 -8.25 11.52 11.52
C GLN A 220 -8.58 11.56 13.01
N ARG A 221 -9.01 12.72 13.50
CA ARG A 221 -9.51 12.90 14.86
C ARG A 221 -10.86 12.20 15.04
N ASN A 222 -11.05 11.55 16.17
CA ASN A 222 -12.35 11.09 16.61
C ASN A 222 -12.99 12.15 17.52
N ALA A 223 -13.88 12.96 16.95
CA ALA A 223 -14.53 14.06 17.66
C ALA A 223 -15.48 13.61 18.79
N LEU A 224 -15.81 12.32 18.87
CA LEU A 224 -16.59 11.74 19.97
C LEU A 224 -15.75 11.50 21.23
N VAL A 225 -14.42 11.48 21.12
CA VAL A 225 -13.51 11.09 22.20
C VAL A 225 -12.60 12.24 22.64
N CYS A 226 -12.13 13.07 21.72
CA CYS A 226 -11.24 14.20 22.04
C CYS A 226 -11.56 15.46 21.25
N ASP A 227 -11.23 16.61 21.82
CA ASP A 227 -11.32 17.91 21.15
C ASP A 227 -10.12 18.17 20.20
N ALA A 228 -10.21 19.23 19.42
CA ALA A 228 -9.19 19.59 18.43
C ALA A 228 -7.85 19.96 19.07
N ASP A 229 -7.86 20.60 20.23
CA ASP A 229 -6.65 21.05 20.92
C ASP A 229 -5.89 19.88 21.55
N GLU A 230 -6.61 18.95 22.17
CA GLU A 230 -6.06 17.69 22.69
C GLU A 230 -5.44 16.87 21.57
N PHE A 231 -6.15 16.70 20.44
CA PHE A 231 -5.62 15.99 19.28
C PHE A 231 -4.35 16.65 18.75
N ALA A 232 -4.38 17.97 18.52
CA ALA A 232 -3.26 18.73 17.99
C ALA A 232 -2.02 18.66 18.90
N ARG A 233 -2.21 18.81 20.23
CA ARG A 233 -1.12 18.67 21.22
C ARG A 233 -0.54 17.26 21.18
N ALA A 234 -1.37 16.24 21.27
CA ALA A 234 -0.92 14.85 21.35
C ALA A 234 -0.07 14.42 20.13
N VAL A 235 -0.48 14.79 18.92
CA VAL A 235 0.29 14.43 17.71
C VAL A 235 1.59 15.23 17.58
N ARG A 236 1.59 16.52 17.97
CA ARG A 236 2.80 17.36 17.95
C ARG A 236 3.80 16.92 19.01
N ASP A 237 3.35 16.56 20.20
CA ASP A 237 4.22 16.04 21.25
C ASP A 237 4.87 14.71 20.83
N ALA A 238 4.13 13.87 20.09
CA ALA A 238 4.64 12.58 19.63
C ALA A 238 5.62 12.66 18.45
N TRP A 239 5.35 13.53 17.46
CA TRP A 239 6.09 13.52 16.19
C TRP A 239 6.63 14.89 15.74
N GLY A 240 6.39 15.94 16.51
CA GLY A 240 7.00 17.27 16.38
C GLY A 240 6.88 17.86 14.97
N PRO A 241 8.00 18.27 14.35
CA PRO A 241 8.01 19.00 13.07
C PRO A 241 7.58 18.14 11.87
N CYS A 242 7.35 16.83 12.06
CA CYS A 242 6.88 15.95 11.00
C CYS A 242 5.35 15.99 10.82
N VAL A 243 4.64 16.76 11.64
CA VAL A 243 3.18 16.86 11.64
C VAL A 243 2.72 18.15 10.96
N ASP A 244 1.89 18.00 9.95
CA ASP A 244 1.08 19.08 9.40
C ASP A 244 -0.40 18.85 9.75
N LEU A 245 -1.07 19.86 10.29
CA LEU A 245 -2.47 19.77 10.71
C LEU A 245 -3.37 20.47 9.71
N ALA A 246 -4.41 19.78 9.24
CA ALA A 246 -5.42 20.36 8.37
C ALA A 246 -6.81 19.91 8.79
N GLY A 247 -7.58 20.82 9.39
CA GLY A 247 -8.91 20.55 9.92
C GLY A 247 -8.90 19.41 10.94
N GLU A 248 -9.59 18.33 10.60
CA GLU A 248 -9.74 17.13 11.45
C GLU A 248 -8.62 16.09 11.27
N ALA A 249 -7.58 16.42 10.50
CA ALA A 249 -6.54 15.49 10.10
C ALA A 249 -5.13 15.96 10.48
N ALA A 250 -4.28 14.99 10.83
CA ALA A 250 -2.84 15.16 10.98
C ALA A 250 -2.11 14.35 9.90
N PHE A 251 -1.32 15.05 9.08
CA PHE A 251 -0.43 14.50 8.06
C PHE A 251 0.95 14.32 8.67
N VAL A 252 1.33 13.08 8.92
CA VAL A 252 2.58 12.73 9.61
C VAL A 252 3.57 12.14 8.61
N SER A 253 4.61 12.91 8.33
CA SER A 253 5.70 12.52 7.43
C SER A 253 6.66 11.55 8.11
N GLY A 254 7.18 10.57 7.37
CA GLY A 254 8.16 9.60 7.87
C GLY A 254 7.56 8.29 8.41
N ALA A 255 8.43 7.45 8.97
CA ALA A 255 8.05 6.15 9.50
C ALA A 255 7.52 6.31 10.94
N VAL A 256 6.20 6.45 11.07
CA VAL A 256 5.52 6.54 12.37
C VAL A 256 4.63 5.32 12.59
N ASN A 257 4.51 4.92 13.86
CA ASN A 257 3.57 3.89 14.27
C ASN A 257 2.44 4.53 15.11
N PRO A 258 1.21 4.61 14.60
CA PRO A 258 0.08 5.20 15.31
C PRO A 258 -0.18 4.59 16.69
N THR A 259 0.15 3.32 16.91
CA THR A 259 -0.08 2.67 18.21
C THR A 259 0.80 3.21 19.33
N ASP A 260 1.89 3.89 18.98
CA ASP A 260 2.79 4.51 19.96
C ASP A 260 2.14 5.73 20.62
N LEU A 261 1.16 6.35 19.94
CA LEU A 261 0.37 7.47 20.45
C LEU A 261 -0.70 6.98 21.45
N PRO A 262 -0.66 7.40 22.73
CA PRO A 262 -1.68 7.02 23.72
C PRO A 262 -3.10 7.39 23.29
N LEU A 263 -3.29 8.57 22.69
CA LEU A 263 -4.57 9.04 22.18
C LEU A 263 -5.17 8.11 21.11
N PHE A 264 -4.34 7.55 20.23
CA PHE A 264 -4.79 6.58 19.23
C PHE A 264 -5.31 5.29 19.88
N ARG A 265 -4.59 4.78 20.89
CA ARG A 265 -4.99 3.59 21.64
C ARG A 265 -6.29 3.82 22.42
N ALA A 266 -6.50 5.03 22.92
CA ALA A 266 -7.71 5.42 23.63
C ALA A 266 -8.95 5.62 22.73
N GLY A 267 -8.78 5.57 21.40
CA GLY A 267 -9.86 5.77 20.44
C GLY A 267 -10.02 7.20 19.94
N GLY A 268 -9.15 8.14 20.35
CA GLY A 268 -9.19 9.54 19.93
C GLY A 268 -8.74 9.81 18.49
N ALA A 269 -8.20 8.80 17.81
CA ALA A 269 -7.77 8.91 16.41
C ALA A 269 -7.83 7.58 15.65
N PHE A 270 -7.87 7.65 14.32
CA PHE A 270 -7.79 6.51 13.41
C PHE A 270 -7.00 6.84 12.15
N VAL A 271 -6.41 5.83 11.51
CA VAL A 271 -5.66 6.02 10.25
C VAL A 271 -6.66 5.98 9.09
N GLN A 272 -6.74 7.07 8.34
CA GLN A 272 -7.54 7.13 7.12
C GLN A 272 -6.98 8.22 6.18
N ASP A 273 -6.86 7.88 4.90
CA ASP A 273 -6.46 8.85 3.88
C ASP A 273 -7.50 9.98 3.75
N ALA A 274 -7.04 11.21 3.54
CA ALA A 274 -7.92 12.37 3.45
C ALA A 274 -8.98 12.22 2.35
N THR A 275 -8.64 11.57 1.22
CA THR A 275 -9.61 11.37 0.13
C THR A 275 -10.65 10.30 0.45
N ALA A 276 -10.37 9.39 1.39
CA ALA A 276 -11.30 8.33 1.76
C ALA A 276 -12.43 8.83 2.69
N ARG A 277 -12.24 10.00 3.33
CA ARG A 277 -13.25 10.62 4.19
C ARG A 277 -14.41 11.23 3.38
N ALA A 278 -14.09 11.87 2.26
CA ALA A 278 -15.05 12.62 1.44
C ALA A 278 -16.27 11.78 1.02
N ALA A 279 -16.10 10.50 0.69
CA ALA A 279 -17.21 9.62 0.33
C ALA A 279 -18.22 9.43 1.47
N ALA A 280 -17.76 9.32 2.71
CA ALA A 280 -18.64 9.23 3.87
C ALA A 280 -19.31 10.58 4.17
N ASP A 281 -18.58 11.69 4.01
CA ASP A 281 -19.14 13.04 4.18
C ASP A 281 -20.26 13.31 3.14
N TRP A 282 -20.08 12.90 1.88
CA TRP A 282 -21.08 13.06 0.82
C TRP A 282 -22.38 12.29 1.08
N LEU A 283 -22.33 11.20 1.85
CA LEU A 283 -23.55 10.47 2.21
C LEU A 283 -24.47 11.33 3.09
N ALA A 284 -23.89 12.29 3.82
CA ALA A 284 -24.59 13.18 4.74
C ALA A 284 -25.51 12.40 5.69
N ALA A 285 -24.95 11.39 6.36
CA ALA A 285 -25.66 10.60 7.38
C ALA A 285 -26.06 11.50 8.56
N ARG A 286 -27.27 11.31 9.08
CA ARG A 286 -27.88 12.18 10.09
C ARG A 286 -28.12 11.42 11.39
N PRO A 287 -28.09 12.10 12.55
CA PRO A 287 -28.43 11.48 13.82
C PRO A 287 -29.80 10.78 13.78
N GLY A 288 -29.84 9.53 14.22
CA GLY A 288 -31.05 8.70 14.29
C GLY A 288 -31.36 7.90 13.02
N GLU A 289 -30.65 8.12 11.92
CA GLU A 289 -30.83 7.34 10.69
C GLU A 289 -30.30 5.90 10.83
N ARG A 290 -30.83 5.02 9.98
CA ARG A 290 -30.29 3.67 9.75
C ARG A 290 -29.46 3.67 8.49
N VAL A 291 -28.16 3.41 8.64
CA VAL A 291 -27.14 3.55 7.59
C VAL A 291 -26.48 2.20 7.32
N LEU A 292 -26.24 1.91 6.04
CA LEU A 292 -25.49 0.73 5.60
C LEU A 292 -24.12 1.17 5.06
N ASP A 293 -23.05 0.54 5.55
CA ASP A 293 -21.69 0.66 5.01
C ASP A 293 -21.29 -0.68 4.38
N LEU A 294 -21.34 -0.76 3.06
CA LEU A 294 -20.96 -1.96 2.30
C LEU A 294 -19.46 -1.94 1.97
N CYS A 295 -18.80 -3.08 2.22
CA CYS A 295 -17.36 -3.27 2.11
C CYS A 295 -16.56 -2.42 3.11
N ALA A 296 -17.09 -2.36 4.34
CA ALA A 296 -16.69 -1.44 5.38
C ALA A 296 -15.26 -1.64 5.92
N ALA A 297 -14.66 -2.83 5.81
CA ALA A 297 -13.40 -3.10 6.50
C ALA A 297 -12.23 -2.28 5.92
N PRO A 298 -11.40 -1.64 6.78
CA PRO A 298 -11.28 -1.89 8.22
C PRO A 298 -12.13 -0.97 9.13
N GLY A 299 -13.07 -0.19 8.61
CA GLY A 299 -14.02 0.61 9.40
C GLY A 299 -13.75 2.12 9.44
N GLY A 300 -12.83 2.62 8.61
CA GLY A 300 -12.52 4.06 8.60
C GLY A 300 -13.70 4.92 8.16
N LYS A 301 -14.45 4.50 7.12
CA LYS A 301 -15.64 5.22 6.66
C LYS A 301 -16.81 5.04 7.63
N THR A 302 -16.99 3.84 8.18
CA THR A 302 -17.91 3.57 9.30
C THR A 302 -17.70 4.55 10.46
N ALA A 303 -16.45 4.81 10.84
CA ALA A 303 -16.13 5.76 11.90
C ALA A 303 -16.53 7.21 11.57
N VAL A 304 -16.30 7.65 10.32
CA VAL A 304 -16.74 8.96 9.85
C VAL A 304 -18.28 9.08 9.88
N LEU A 305 -18.99 8.05 9.43
CA LEU A 305 -20.45 8.00 9.49
C LEU A 305 -20.97 8.10 10.93
N ALA A 306 -20.39 7.32 11.86
CA ALA A 306 -20.76 7.38 13.27
C ALA A 306 -20.54 8.78 13.88
N MET A 307 -19.42 9.43 13.55
CA MET A 307 -19.15 10.81 13.99
C MET A 307 -20.13 11.82 13.41
N ALA A 308 -20.48 11.71 12.12
CA ALA A 308 -21.47 12.56 11.48
C ALA A 308 -22.87 12.42 12.11
N MET A 309 -23.22 11.20 12.54
CA MET A 309 -24.46 10.90 13.24
C MET A 309 -24.43 11.27 14.74
N GLY A 310 -23.29 11.77 15.25
CA GLY A 310 -23.10 12.01 16.69
C GLY A 310 -23.29 10.74 17.52
N ASP A 311 -22.92 9.59 16.94
CA ASP A 311 -23.09 8.23 17.44
C ASP A 311 -24.53 7.89 17.87
N ARG A 312 -25.53 8.45 17.17
CA ARG A 312 -26.96 8.18 17.38
C ARG A 312 -27.60 7.59 16.12
N GLY A 313 -28.34 6.49 16.28
CA GLY A 313 -28.94 5.74 15.17
C GLY A 313 -28.32 4.36 15.05
N GLU A 314 -28.32 3.79 13.85
CA GLU A 314 -27.75 2.47 13.59
C GLU A 314 -26.90 2.49 12.32
N ILE A 315 -25.70 1.92 12.38
CA ILE A 315 -24.82 1.67 11.25
C ILE A 315 -24.55 0.17 11.16
N VAL A 316 -25.04 -0.44 10.09
CA VAL A 316 -24.72 -1.83 9.74
C VAL A 316 -23.49 -1.80 8.84
N ALA A 317 -22.34 -2.26 9.36
CA ALA A 317 -21.09 -2.28 8.61
C ALA A 317 -20.80 -3.70 8.09
N CYS A 318 -20.84 -3.88 6.78
CA CYS A 318 -20.71 -5.19 6.13
C CYS A 318 -19.39 -5.37 5.38
N ASP A 319 -18.76 -6.53 5.53
CA ASP A 319 -17.65 -6.96 4.68
C ASP A 319 -17.65 -8.50 4.52
N VAL A 320 -16.79 -9.01 3.64
CA VAL A 320 -16.73 -10.43 3.30
C VAL A 320 -15.72 -11.18 4.17
N GLY A 321 -16.19 -12.25 4.81
CA GLY A 321 -15.34 -13.19 5.53
C GLY A 321 -14.75 -12.67 6.85
N ALA A 322 -14.29 -13.61 7.67
CA ALA A 322 -13.83 -13.34 9.03
C ALA A 322 -12.58 -12.43 9.10
N SER A 323 -11.66 -12.55 8.13
CA SER A 323 -10.41 -11.78 8.11
C SER A 323 -10.61 -10.29 7.89
N ARG A 324 -11.73 -9.89 7.25
CA ARG A 324 -12.11 -8.49 7.04
C ARG A 324 -12.97 -7.97 8.19
N LEU A 325 -13.85 -8.81 8.71
CA LEU A 325 -14.71 -8.45 9.86
C LEU A 325 -13.93 -8.28 11.17
N ALA A 326 -12.86 -9.04 11.38
CA ALA A 326 -12.03 -8.93 12.59
C ALA A 326 -11.46 -7.50 12.81
N PRO A 327 -10.69 -6.92 11.87
CA PRO A 327 -10.19 -5.55 12.03
C PRO A 327 -11.29 -4.49 12.06
N LEU A 328 -12.45 -4.74 11.41
CA LEU A 328 -13.62 -3.87 11.50
C LEU A 328 -14.18 -3.83 12.92
N ARG A 329 -14.40 -5.00 13.55
CA ARG A 329 -14.87 -5.11 14.94
C ARG A 329 -13.88 -4.49 15.92
N GLU A 330 -12.59 -4.75 15.74
CA GLU A 330 -11.54 -4.17 16.57
C GLU A 330 -11.56 -2.63 16.49
N ASN A 331 -11.73 -2.06 15.30
CA ASN A 331 -11.81 -0.60 15.16
C ASN A 331 -13.10 -0.01 15.72
N ILE A 332 -14.26 -0.63 15.50
CA ILE A 332 -15.54 -0.20 16.10
C ILE A 332 -15.39 -0.14 17.63
N ALA A 333 -14.87 -1.22 18.24
CA ALA A 333 -14.66 -1.28 19.68
C ALA A 333 -13.63 -0.26 20.18
N ARG A 334 -12.46 -0.17 19.54
CA ARG A 334 -11.39 0.76 19.92
C ARG A 334 -11.82 2.22 19.80
N LEU A 335 -12.60 2.55 18.77
CA LEU A 335 -13.12 3.90 18.54
C LEU A 335 -14.37 4.22 19.34
N ARG A 336 -14.88 3.25 20.13
CA ARG A 336 -16.02 3.39 21.04
C ARG A 336 -17.31 3.80 20.31
N LEU A 337 -17.53 3.24 19.13
CA LEU A 337 -18.72 3.51 18.32
C LEU A 337 -19.86 2.62 18.81
N SER A 338 -20.87 3.21 19.42
CA SER A 338 -22.03 2.49 19.95
C SER A 338 -23.15 2.30 18.91
N SER A 339 -23.20 3.18 17.91
CA SER A 339 -24.17 3.10 16.81
C SER A 339 -23.78 2.09 15.73
N ALA A 340 -22.54 1.60 15.72
CA ALA A 340 -22.01 0.77 14.63
C ALA A 340 -21.74 -0.68 15.06
N TRP A 341 -22.07 -1.63 14.19
CA TRP A 341 -21.77 -3.04 14.42
C TRP A 341 -21.43 -3.78 13.12
N ALA A 342 -20.58 -4.80 13.22
CA ALA A 342 -20.05 -5.51 12.06
C ALA A 342 -20.88 -6.77 11.73
N HIS A 343 -21.44 -6.82 10.52
CA HIS A 343 -22.25 -7.92 10.03
C HIS A 343 -21.59 -8.57 8.79
N PRO A 344 -21.51 -9.92 8.68
CA PRO A 344 -21.03 -10.55 7.45
C PRO A 344 -21.95 -10.20 6.29
N LEU A 345 -21.40 -9.84 5.12
CA LEU A 345 -22.22 -9.64 3.93
C LEU A 345 -22.88 -10.99 3.54
N PRO A 346 -24.22 -11.14 3.57
CA PRO A 346 -24.87 -12.41 3.26
C PRO A 346 -24.62 -12.83 1.80
N GLU A 347 -24.49 -14.12 1.54
CA GLU A 347 -24.43 -14.63 0.17
C GLU A 347 -25.79 -14.44 -0.53
N GLU A 348 -25.79 -14.25 -1.85
CA GLU A 348 -27.02 -13.95 -2.63
C GLU A 348 -28.09 -15.05 -2.51
N ASP A 349 -27.67 -16.31 -2.26
CA ASP A 349 -28.55 -17.49 -2.13
C ASP A 349 -28.70 -17.99 -0.69
N ALA A 350 -28.24 -17.23 0.31
CA ALA A 350 -28.38 -17.62 1.72
C ALA A 350 -29.83 -17.39 2.16
N GLY A 351 -30.70 -18.37 1.90
CA GLY A 351 -32.11 -18.40 2.33
C GLY A 351 -32.26 -18.54 3.85
N GLY A 352 -31.84 -17.52 4.59
CA GLY A 352 -32.00 -17.42 6.04
C GLY A 352 -32.94 -16.28 6.44
N ASP A 353 -33.60 -16.45 7.59
CA ASP A 353 -34.50 -15.47 8.22
C ASP A 353 -33.81 -14.16 8.68
N ASP A 354 -32.47 -14.09 8.59
CA ASP A 354 -31.66 -12.97 9.06
C ASP A 354 -31.60 -11.86 8.00
N ASP A 355 -32.77 -11.25 7.75
CA ASP A 355 -32.94 -10.16 6.78
C ASP A 355 -32.42 -8.83 7.38
N VAL A 356 -31.13 -8.75 7.73
CA VAL A 356 -30.52 -7.50 8.20
C VAL A 356 -30.48 -6.46 7.07
N LEU A 357 -30.36 -6.93 5.82
CA LEU A 357 -30.32 -6.14 4.60
C LEU A 357 -31.70 -6.09 3.91
N ARG A 358 -32.76 -5.83 4.68
CA ARG A 358 -34.13 -5.72 4.14
C ARG A 358 -34.19 -4.67 3.04
N ALA A 359 -34.99 -4.93 2.01
CA ALA A 359 -35.30 -3.93 1.01
C ALA A 359 -35.98 -2.70 1.64
N ASP A 360 -35.74 -1.52 1.06
CA ASP A 360 -36.38 -0.24 1.46
C ASP A 360 -36.22 0.12 2.96
N SER A 361 -35.11 -0.30 3.59
CA SER A 361 -34.93 -0.24 5.07
C SER A 361 -33.81 0.66 5.59
N PHE A 362 -33.01 1.26 4.70
CA PHE A 362 -31.92 2.16 5.07
C PHE A 362 -32.18 3.57 4.56
N ASP A 363 -31.98 4.56 5.41
CA ASP A 363 -32.03 5.99 5.05
C ASP A 363 -30.90 6.38 4.11
N ALA A 364 -29.73 5.77 4.31
CA ALA A 364 -28.53 6.05 3.55
C ALA A 364 -27.65 4.80 3.40
N VAL A 365 -27.05 4.62 2.23
CA VAL A 365 -26.16 3.50 1.93
C VAL A 365 -24.85 4.01 1.31
N LEU A 366 -23.73 3.62 1.90
CA LEU A 366 -22.40 3.80 1.35
C LEU A 366 -21.91 2.49 0.73
N VAL A 367 -21.39 2.57 -0.48
CA VAL A 367 -20.72 1.45 -1.16
C VAL A 367 -19.26 1.84 -1.38
N ASP A 368 -18.38 1.36 -0.51
CA ASP A 368 -16.92 1.49 -0.67
C ASP A 368 -16.38 0.32 -1.51
N ALA A 369 -16.60 0.40 -2.82
CA ALA A 369 -16.59 -0.80 -3.63
C ALA A 369 -15.18 -1.39 -3.76
N PRO A 370 -15.02 -2.74 -3.70
CA PRO A 370 -13.73 -3.37 -3.90
C PRO A 370 -13.21 -3.02 -5.28
N CYS A 371 -12.07 -2.33 -5.33
CA CYS A 371 -11.54 -1.76 -6.55
C CYS A 371 -10.14 -2.27 -6.89
N SER A 372 -9.57 -1.74 -7.97
CA SER A 372 -8.23 -2.14 -8.42
C SER A 372 -7.09 -1.66 -7.50
N ASN A 373 -7.38 -0.79 -6.53
CA ASN A 373 -6.42 -0.09 -5.68
C ASN A 373 -5.40 0.76 -6.44
N SER A 374 -5.65 1.08 -7.72
CA SER A 374 -4.73 1.87 -8.56
C SER A 374 -4.54 3.31 -8.09
N GLY A 375 -5.48 3.86 -7.32
CA GLY A 375 -5.35 5.16 -6.66
C GLY A 375 -4.42 5.15 -5.44
N VAL A 376 -4.12 3.97 -4.87
CA VAL A 376 -3.34 3.84 -3.63
C VAL A 376 -2.03 3.09 -3.80
N PHE A 377 -1.49 2.99 -5.03
CA PHE A 377 -0.24 2.28 -5.31
C PHE A 377 0.97 2.81 -4.53
N ALA A 378 1.00 4.09 -4.16
CA ALA A 378 2.05 4.62 -3.28
C ALA A 378 2.06 3.92 -1.90
N ARG A 379 0.86 3.64 -1.35
CA ARG A 379 0.66 2.94 -0.08
C ARG A 379 0.77 1.42 -0.22
N ARG A 380 0.26 0.86 -1.32
CA ARG A 380 0.19 -0.59 -1.60
C ARG A 380 0.88 -0.90 -2.94
N PRO A 381 2.21 -0.82 -3.02
CA PRO A 381 2.94 -1.01 -4.29
C PRO A 381 2.72 -2.41 -4.90
N GLU A 382 2.49 -3.43 -4.08
CA GLU A 382 2.19 -4.80 -4.51
C GLU A 382 0.89 -4.92 -5.31
N ALA A 383 -0.08 -3.99 -5.14
CA ALA A 383 -1.32 -4.00 -5.90
C ALA A 383 -1.08 -3.84 -7.42
N ARG A 384 0.04 -3.19 -7.81
CA ARG A 384 0.47 -3.05 -9.20
C ARG A 384 0.77 -4.39 -9.88
N LEU A 385 1.34 -5.35 -9.15
CA LEU A 385 1.74 -6.67 -9.67
C LEU A 385 0.55 -7.56 -10.03
N GLY A 386 -0.57 -7.39 -9.31
CA GLY A 386 -1.80 -8.15 -9.52
C GLY A 386 -2.76 -7.52 -10.53
N PHE A 387 -2.48 -6.30 -11.00
CA PHE A 387 -3.37 -5.58 -11.91
C PHE A 387 -3.41 -6.31 -13.27
N SER A 388 -4.59 -6.52 -13.84
CA SER A 388 -4.77 -7.13 -15.16
C SER A 388 -6.15 -6.83 -15.70
N ARG A 389 -6.34 -6.87 -17.03
CA ARG A 389 -7.65 -6.69 -17.66
C ARG A 389 -8.70 -7.68 -17.13
N ARG A 390 -8.32 -8.95 -16.94
CA ARG A 390 -9.19 -9.97 -16.35
C ARG A 390 -9.64 -9.61 -14.92
N LYS A 391 -8.70 -9.18 -14.08
CA LYS A 391 -9.02 -8.77 -12.70
C LYS A 391 -9.91 -7.53 -12.67
N LEU A 392 -9.68 -6.56 -13.58
CA LEU A 392 -10.55 -5.39 -13.71
C LEU A 392 -11.97 -5.80 -14.08
N ALA A 393 -12.15 -6.66 -15.09
CA ALA A 393 -13.47 -7.13 -15.49
C ALA A 393 -14.22 -7.83 -14.34
N SER A 394 -13.54 -8.69 -13.57
CA SER A 394 -14.16 -9.32 -12.40
C SER A 394 -14.53 -8.34 -11.29
N LEU A 395 -13.71 -7.30 -11.07
CA LEU A 395 -13.99 -6.27 -10.08
C LEU A 395 -15.20 -5.42 -10.52
N THR A 396 -15.27 -5.01 -11.79
CA THR A 396 -16.41 -4.28 -12.34
C THR A 396 -17.71 -5.06 -12.18
N ALA A 397 -17.70 -6.36 -12.50
CA ALA A 397 -18.88 -7.22 -12.31
C ALA A 397 -19.30 -7.30 -10.84
N LEU A 398 -18.35 -7.40 -9.91
CA LEU A 398 -18.64 -7.39 -8.47
C LEU A 398 -19.20 -6.04 -8.00
N GLN A 399 -18.64 -4.93 -8.46
CA GLN A 399 -19.09 -3.58 -8.14
C GLN A 399 -20.54 -3.35 -8.57
N VAL A 400 -20.90 -3.80 -9.78
CA VAL A 400 -22.29 -3.71 -10.29
C VAL A 400 -23.25 -4.50 -9.39
N ARG A 401 -22.90 -5.73 -9.00
CA ARG A 401 -23.74 -6.53 -8.09
C ARG A 401 -23.92 -5.86 -6.72
N LEU A 402 -22.83 -5.37 -6.13
CA LEU A 402 -22.89 -4.64 -4.86
C LEU A 402 -23.75 -3.38 -4.96
N LEU A 403 -23.66 -2.66 -6.08
CA LEU A 403 -24.46 -1.46 -6.32
C LEU A 403 -25.96 -1.78 -6.48
N HIS A 404 -26.31 -2.86 -7.17
CA HIS A 404 -27.71 -3.31 -7.25
C HIS A 404 -28.27 -3.68 -5.87
N ARG A 405 -27.49 -4.41 -5.08
CA ARG A 405 -27.88 -4.77 -3.71
C ARG A 405 -28.05 -3.54 -2.82
N ALA A 406 -27.10 -2.60 -2.89
CA ALA A 406 -27.17 -1.33 -2.19
C ALA A 406 -28.46 -0.58 -2.56
N ALA A 407 -28.73 -0.44 -3.86
CA ALA A 407 -29.90 0.27 -4.34
C ALA A 407 -31.22 -0.36 -3.88
N ALA A 408 -31.29 -1.69 -3.74
CA ALA A 408 -32.48 -2.37 -3.21
C ALA A 408 -32.71 -2.11 -1.70
N CYS A 409 -31.64 -1.87 -0.94
CA CYS A 409 -31.69 -1.60 0.50
C CYS A 409 -32.09 -0.14 0.82
N VAL A 410 -31.80 0.80 -0.09
CA VAL A 410 -32.09 2.23 0.11
C VAL A 410 -33.60 2.45 0.08
N ARG A 411 -34.13 3.14 1.08
CA ARG A 411 -35.55 3.47 1.09
C ARG A 411 -35.93 4.51 0.04
N ARG A 412 -37.22 4.62 -0.32
CA ARG A 412 -37.70 5.73 -1.15
C ARG A 412 -37.34 7.08 -0.51
N GLY A 413 -36.68 7.94 -1.31
CA GLY A 413 -36.15 9.23 -0.86
C GLY A 413 -34.87 9.15 -0.02
N GLY A 414 -34.30 7.95 0.15
CA GLY A 414 -33.00 7.73 0.77
C GLY A 414 -31.84 8.10 -0.16
N ARG A 415 -30.61 7.93 0.34
CA ARG A 415 -29.38 8.36 -0.34
C ARG A 415 -28.43 7.18 -0.57
N LEU A 416 -27.72 7.19 -1.69
CA LEU A 416 -26.67 6.22 -1.98
C LEU A 416 -25.41 6.95 -2.44
N VAL A 417 -24.27 6.60 -1.86
CA VAL A 417 -22.95 7.01 -2.35
C VAL A 417 -22.15 5.78 -2.79
N TYR A 418 -21.62 5.84 -4.01
CA TYR A 418 -20.70 4.84 -4.56
C TYR A 418 -19.29 5.45 -4.65
N SER A 419 -18.30 4.76 -4.09
CA SER A 419 -16.90 5.19 -4.06
C SER A 419 -15.93 4.12 -4.54
#